data_AF-A0A1G5PPY5-F1
#
_entry.id   AF-A0A1G5PPY5-F1
#
_cell.length_a   1.000
_cell.length_b   1.000
_cell.length_c   1.000
_cell.angle_alpha   90.00
_cell.angle_beta   90.00
_cell.angle_gamma   90.00
#
_symmetry.space_group_name_H-M   'P 1'
#
loop_
_entity.id
_entity.type
_entity.pdbx_description
1 polymer ?
#
loop_
_entity_poly.entity_id
_entity_poly.type
_entity_poly.pdbx_seq_one_letter_code
_entity_poly.pdbx_strand_id
1 'polypeptide(L)'
;MRVLLPKRSLSILELSGIKSVRTRVVGLSYWIPDSARGSYAVNEYLLVREPENEWDVNAVAVYGKGRKIGHLSAAKAAALAPIFDALDYDAFKVGGASVSQNSSSLWVDLPALPALRAFVKSAELQQDAAGSGVPADK
;
A
#
# COMPACT_ATOMS: atom_id res chain seq x y z
N MET A 1 -19.95 -21.92 23.01
CA MET A 1 -19.23 -20.69 23.42
C MET A 1 -18.79 -19.99 22.14
N ARG A 2 -19.43 -18.88 21.76
CA ARG A 2 -19.21 -18.18 20.49
C ARG A 2 -18.39 -16.93 20.79
N VAL A 3 -17.10 -16.95 20.48
CA VAL A 3 -16.22 -15.79 20.63
C VAL A 3 -16.39 -14.92 19.38
N LEU A 4 -16.98 -13.74 19.56
CA LEU A 4 -16.99 -12.67 18.55
C LEU A 4 -15.66 -11.92 18.69
N LEU A 5 -14.73 -12.15 17.78
CA LEU A 5 -13.54 -11.31 17.66
C LEU A 5 -13.99 -9.90 17.25
N PRO A 6 -13.53 -8.83 17.93
CA PRO A 6 -13.82 -7.47 17.51
C PRO A 6 -13.27 -7.27 16.10
N LYS A 7 -14.09 -6.73 15.19
CA LYS A 7 -13.67 -6.30 13.85
C LYS A 7 -12.47 -5.36 14.03
N ARG A 8 -11.27 -5.85 13.75
CA ARG A 8 -10.04 -5.07 13.72
C ARG A 8 -10.28 -3.91 12.75
N SER A 9 -10.27 -2.67 13.23
CA SER A 9 -10.34 -1.50 12.36
C SER A 9 -9.03 -1.43 11.58
N LEU A 10 -9.10 -1.62 10.27
CA LEU A 10 -7.92 -1.55 9.39
C LEU A 10 -7.35 -0.12 9.41
N SER A 11 -6.07 0.03 9.76
CA SER A 11 -5.35 1.29 9.62
C SER A 11 -4.85 1.44 8.18
N ILE A 12 -5.33 2.47 7.49
CA ILE A 12 -4.97 2.72 6.08
C ILE A 12 -4.30 4.08 5.99
N LEU A 13 -3.07 4.11 5.46
CA LEU A 13 -2.35 5.35 5.18
C LEU A 13 -2.59 5.80 3.73
N GLU A 14 -3.03 7.04 3.54
CA GLU A 14 -3.26 7.64 2.22
C GLU A 14 -1.94 8.17 1.63
N LEU A 15 -1.49 7.60 0.51
CA LEU A 15 -0.27 7.99 -0.21
C LEU A 15 -0.55 8.52 -1.63
N SER A 16 -1.82 8.55 -2.08
CA SER A 16 -2.18 8.96 -3.44
C SER A 16 -1.85 10.41 -3.80
N GLY A 17 -1.71 11.30 -2.81
CA GLY A 17 -1.34 12.70 -3.00
C GLY A 17 0.16 12.97 -3.14
N ILE A 18 1.01 11.94 -2.97
CA ILE A 18 2.47 12.09 -3.04
C ILE A 18 2.93 11.89 -4.48
N LYS A 19 4.01 12.59 -4.87
CA LYS A 19 4.66 12.39 -6.17
C LYS A 19 4.95 10.90 -6.41
N SER A 20 4.37 10.35 -7.46
CA SER A 20 4.36 8.91 -7.73
C SER A 20 4.98 8.56 -9.08
N VAL A 21 5.31 7.27 -9.24
CA VAL A 21 5.82 6.66 -10.45
C VAL A 21 4.95 5.46 -10.78
N ARG A 22 4.39 5.48 -11.99
CA ARG A 22 3.54 4.41 -12.50
C ARG A 22 4.33 3.10 -12.61
N THR A 23 3.84 2.08 -11.94
CA THR A 23 4.47 0.76 -11.85
C THR A 23 3.47 -0.32 -12.20
N ARG A 24 3.94 -1.34 -12.93
CA ARG A 24 3.12 -2.48 -13.33
C ARG A 24 2.87 -3.42 -12.15
N VAL A 25 1.64 -3.88 -12.00
CA VAL A 25 1.30 -5.00 -11.10
C VAL A 25 1.74 -6.31 -11.74
N VAL A 26 2.50 -7.12 -11.02
CA VAL A 26 2.98 -8.43 -11.47
C VAL A 26 2.14 -9.56 -10.87
N GLY A 27 2.22 -10.75 -11.46
CA GLY A 27 1.53 -11.93 -10.94
C GLY A 27 0.00 -11.93 -11.14
N LEU A 28 -0.54 -11.06 -12.00
CA LEU A 28 -1.99 -10.90 -12.21
C LEU A 28 -2.70 -12.23 -12.53
N SER A 29 -2.09 -13.06 -13.38
CA SER A 29 -2.66 -14.33 -13.85
C SER A 29 -2.87 -15.37 -12.74
N TYR A 30 -2.18 -15.24 -11.60
CA TYR A 30 -2.38 -16.14 -10.46
C TYR A 30 -3.62 -15.80 -9.65
N TRP A 31 -4.10 -14.54 -9.72
CA TRP A 31 -5.14 -14.02 -8.84
C TRP A 31 -6.44 -13.69 -9.57
N ILE A 32 -6.34 -13.22 -10.81
CA ILE A 32 -7.48 -12.81 -11.64
C ILE A 32 -7.30 -13.27 -13.10
N PRO A 33 -8.36 -13.80 -13.75
CA PRO A 33 -8.32 -14.12 -15.17
C PRO A 33 -8.25 -12.84 -16.02
N ASP A 34 -7.68 -12.95 -17.21
CA ASP A 34 -7.49 -11.83 -18.14
C ASP A 34 -8.79 -11.07 -18.45
N SER A 35 -9.89 -11.80 -18.61
CA SER A 35 -11.23 -11.24 -18.85
C SER A 35 -11.75 -10.37 -17.69
N ALA A 36 -11.27 -10.60 -16.46
CA ALA A 36 -11.69 -9.84 -15.28
C ALA A 36 -10.80 -8.63 -14.99
N ARG A 37 -9.64 -8.48 -15.65
CA ARG A 37 -8.68 -7.41 -15.32
C ARG A 37 -9.26 -6.01 -15.47
N GLY A 38 -10.07 -5.78 -16.51
CA GLY A 38 -10.77 -4.49 -16.71
C GLY A 38 -11.68 -4.12 -15.53
N SER A 39 -12.33 -5.11 -14.91
CA SER A 39 -13.22 -4.90 -13.76
C SER A 39 -12.47 -4.51 -12.49
N TYR A 40 -11.19 -4.83 -12.37
CA TYR A 40 -10.35 -4.47 -11.22
C TYR A 40 -9.47 -3.26 -11.46
N ALA A 41 -9.54 -2.66 -12.65
CA ALA A 41 -8.86 -1.42 -12.92
C ALA A 41 -9.60 -0.27 -12.27
N VAL A 42 -8.92 0.34 -11.31
CA VAL A 42 -9.48 1.41 -10.48
C VAL A 42 -8.45 2.52 -10.33
N ASN A 43 -8.94 3.68 -9.92
CA ASN A 43 -8.11 4.85 -9.67
C ASN A 43 -7.38 4.77 -8.32
N GLU A 44 -7.68 3.76 -7.50
CA GLU A 44 -7.15 3.60 -6.16
C GLU A 44 -6.91 2.12 -5.85
N TYR A 45 -5.72 1.79 -5.34
CA TYR A 45 -5.36 0.44 -4.89
C TYR A 45 -4.90 0.47 -3.44
N LEU A 46 -4.92 -0.69 -2.79
CA LEU A 46 -4.30 -0.90 -1.50
C LEU A 46 -3.05 -1.76 -1.66
N LEU A 47 -1.97 -1.35 -1.02
CA LEU A 47 -0.74 -2.12 -0.86
C LEU A 47 -0.73 -2.73 0.54
N VAL A 48 -0.45 -4.03 0.63
CA VAL A 48 -0.43 -4.77 1.91
C VAL A 48 0.89 -5.53 2.02
N ARG A 49 1.58 -5.38 3.15
CA ARG A 49 2.82 -6.11 3.43
C ARG A 49 2.51 -7.58 3.71
N GLU A 50 3.31 -8.48 3.15
CA GLU A 50 3.27 -9.92 3.42
C GLU A 50 4.63 -10.38 3.97
N PRO A 51 5.03 -9.99 5.20
CA PRO A 51 6.34 -10.34 5.75
C PRO A 51 6.53 -11.85 5.96
N GLU A 52 5.42 -12.60 6.11
CA GLU A 52 5.42 -14.06 6.25
C GLU A 52 5.33 -14.79 4.89
N ASN A 53 5.48 -14.07 3.77
CA ASN A 53 5.44 -14.70 2.45
C ASN A 53 6.65 -15.62 2.27
N GLU A 54 6.39 -16.90 1.97
CA GLU A 54 7.40 -17.96 1.85
C GLU A 54 8.46 -17.72 0.75
N TRP A 55 8.15 -16.87 -0.23
CA TRP A 55 9.01 -16.63 -1.39
C TRP A 55 9.79 -15.32 -1.32
N ASP A 56 9.21 -14.28 -0.69
CA ASP A 56 9.84 -12.96 -0.55
C ASP A 56 9.33 -12.25 0.71
N VAL A 57 10.16 -12.12 1.73
CA VAL A 57 9.87 -11.37 2.97
C VAL A 57 9.51 -9.90 2.72
N ASN A 58 9.94 -9.34 1.58
CA ASN A 58 9.61 -7.97 1.18
C ASN A 58 8.32 -7.89 0.37
N ALA A 59 7.59 -9.00 0.18
CA ALA A 59 6.42 -9.04 -0.66
C ALA A 59 5.39 -7.96 -0.27
N VAL A 60 4.92 -7.26 -1.29
CA VAL A 60 3.84 -6.27 -1.18
C VAL A 60 2.73 -6.71 -2.14
N ALA A 61 1.63 -7.15 -1.57
CA ALA A 61 0.42 -7.49 -2.30
C ALA A 61 -0.32 -6.23 -2.74
N VAL A 62 -0.93 -6.29 -3.93
CA VAL A 62 -1.78 -5.23 -4.47
C VAL A 62 -3.21 -5.71 -4.44
N TYR A 63 -4.10 -4.89 -3.87
CA TYR A 63 -5.52 -5.13 -3.78
C TYR A 63 -6.30 -4.08 -4.58
N GLY A 64 -7.22 -4.54 -5.42
CA GLY A 64 -8.18 -3.71 -6.15
C GLY A 64 -9.59 -4.16 -5.83
N LYS A 65 -10.51 -3.22 -5.55
CA LYS A 65 -11.92 -3.51 -5.17
C LYS A 65 -12.05 -4.60 -4.09
N GLY A 66 -11.18 -4.57 -3.07
CA GLY A 66 -11.21 -5.54 -1.96
C GLY A 66 -10.69 -6.94 -2.28
N ARG A 67 -10.11 -7.18 -3.47
CA ARG A 67 -9.52 -8.47 -3.85
C ARG A 67 -8.03 -8.30 -4.16
N LYS A 68 -7.21 -9.27 -3.74
CA LYS A 68 -5.81 -9.36 -4.18
C LYS A 68 -5.77 -9.60 -5.68
N ILE A 69 -5.08 -8.72 -6.39
CA ILE A 69 -4.95 -8.79 -7.85
C ILE A 69 -3.55 -9.18 -8.28
N GLY A 70 -2.55 -9.01 -7.42
CA GLY A 70 -1.16 -9.34 -7.72
C GLY A 70 -0.21 -8.78 -6.69
N HIS A 71 1.02 -8.51 -7.11
CA HIS A 71 2.10 -8.02 -6.28
C HIS A 71 2.86 -6.88 -6.95
N LEU A 72 3.65 -6.15 -6.15
CA LEU A 72 4.75 -5.36 -6.69
C LEU A 72 5.88 -6.29 -7.14
N SER A 73 6.71 -5.84 -8.09
CA SER A 73 7.92 -6.58 -8.42
C SER A 73 8.85 -6.64 -7.20
N ALA A 74 9.60 -7.73 -7.04
CA ALA A 74 10.51 -7.93 -5.90
C ALA A 74 11.45 -6.73 -5.66
N ALA A 75 11.98 -6.13 -6.73
CA ALA A 75 12.83 -4.94 -6.63
C ALA A 75 12.10 -3.71 -6.04
N LYS A 76 10.82 -3.51 -6.38
CA LYS A 76 10.00 -2.42 -5.83
C LYS A 76 9.54 -2.72 -4.41
N ALA A 77 9.20 -3.98 -4.15
CA ALA A 77 8.83 -4.49 -2.83
C ALA A 77 10.01 -4.29 -1.85
N ALA A 78 11.21 -4.74 -2.20
CA ALA A 78 12.42 -4.57 -1.38
C ALA A 78 12.77 -3.11 -1.06
N ALA A 79 12.47 -2.17 -1.97
CA ALA A 79 12.73 -0.77 -1.73
C ALA A 79 11.69 -0.08 -0.82
N LEU A 80 10.46 -0.58 -0.81
CA LEU A 80 9.34 0.01 -0.04
C LEU A 80 9.10 -0.69 1.29
N ALA A 81 9.34 -2.00 1.37
CA ALA A 81 9.06 -2.83 2.53
C ALA A 81 9.64 -2.27 3.83
N PRO A 82 10.93 -1.88 3.92
CA PRO A 82 11.48 -1.31 5.16
C PRO A 82 10.80 -0.01 5.59
N ILE A 83 10.30 0.79 4.64
CA ILE A 83 9.60 2.04 4.95
C ILE A 83 8.19 1.73 5.45
N PHE A 84 7.51 0.76 4.82
CA PHE A 84 6.18 0.32 5.25
C PHE A 84 6.21 -0.35 6.63
N ASP A 85 7.22 -1.17 6.89
CA ASP A 85 7.41 -1.85 8.17
C ASP A 85 7.67 -0.83 9.30
N ALA A 86 8.33 0.28 9.02
CA ALA A 86 8.54 1.37 10.00
C ALA A 86 7.28 2.19 10.31
N LEU A 87 6.30 2.22 9.38
CA LEU A 87 5.09 3.01 9.52
C LEU A 87 3.96 2.28 10.28
N ASP A 88 4.01 0.95 10.36
CA ASP A 88 3.06 0.10 11.11
C ASP A 88 1.57 0.31 10.75
N TYR A 89 1.27 0.48 9.45
CA TYR A 89 -0.10 0.49 8.93
C TYR A 89 -0.48 -0.85 8.30
N ASP A 90 -1.75 -1.25 8.44
CA ASP A 90 -2.27 -2.49 7.84
C ASP A 90 -2.26 -2.43 6.29
N ALA A 91 -2.50 -1.24 5.71
CA ALA A 91 -2.46 -1.03 4.28
C ALA A 91 -2.07 0.40 3.88
N PHE A 92 -1.56 0.55 2.66
CA PHE A 92 -1.20 1.83 2.07
C PHE A 92 -2.03 2.07 0.82
N LYS A 93 -2.86 3.12 0.85
CA LYS A 93 -3.70 3.50 -0.28
C LYS A 93 -2.89 4.34 -1.27
N VAL A 94 -2.90 3.94 -2.52
CA VAL A 94 -2.13 4.55 -3.60
C VAL A 94 -3.01 4.81 -4.81
N GLY A 95 -2.57 5.74 -5.66
CA GLY A 95 -3.23 5.99 -6.93
C GLY A 95 -3.13 4.80 -7.87
N GLY A 96 -4.04 4.77 -8.84
CA GLY A 96 -4.12 3.77 -9.88
C GLY A 96 -4.43 4.41 -11.22
N ALA A 97 -4.03 3.73 -12.28
CA ALA A 97 -4.47 4.09 -13.62
C ALA A 97 -5.53 3.10 -14.09
N SER A 98 -6.67 3.61 -14.54
CA SER A 98 -7.62 2.82 -15.31
C SER A 98 -6.92 2.22 -16.53
N VAL A 99 -7.28 1.00 -16.91
CA VAL A 99 -6.69 0.32 -18.06
C VAL A 99 -6.86 1.20 -19.30
N SER A 100 -5.78 1.41 -20.06
CA SER A 100 -5.93 1.79 -21.46
C SER A 100 -6.54 0.60 -22.21
N GLN A 101 -7.54 0.83 -23.08
CA GLN A 101 -8.31 -0.20 -23.77
C GLN A 101 -7.47 -1.26 -24.52
N ASN A 102 -6.17 -1.00 -24.71
CA ASN A 102 -5.25 -1.84 -25.48
C ASN A 102 -4.22 -2.64 -24.64
N SER A 103 -4.34 -2.68 -23.30
CA SER A 103 -3.37 -3.43 -22.47
C SER A 103 -4.05 -4.22 -21.38
N SER A 104 -3.77 -5.52 -21.23
CA SER A 104 -4.22 -6.32 -20.08
C SER A 104 -3.41 -6.07 -18.80
N SER A 105 -2.60 -5.01 -18.76
CA SER A 105 -1.74 -4.69 -17.61
C SER A 105 -2.44 -3.72 -16.68
N LEU A 106 -2.40 -4.03 -15.37
CA LEU A 106 -2.83 -3.12 -14.32
C LEU A 106 -1.63 -2.32 -13.80
N TRP A 107 -1.90 -1.05 -13.50
CA TRP A 107 -0.89 -0.07 -13.12
C TRP A 107 -1.27 0.58 -11.81
N VAL A 108 -0.29 0.68 -10.94
CA VAL A 108 -0.36 1.34 -9.63
C VAL A 108 0.63 2.49 -9.60
N ASP A 109 0.21 3.63 -9.07
CA ASP A 109 1.04 4.81 -8.94
C ASP A 109 1.74 4.77 -7.58
N LEU A 110 2.95 4.20 -7.57
CA LEU A 110 3.75 4.05 -6.34
C LEU A 110 4.40 5.38 -5.96
N PRO A 111 4.39 5.79 -4.68
CA PRO A 111 5.10 6.99 -4.25
C PRO A 111 6.59 6.84 -4.56
N ALA A 112 7.18 7.88 -5.15
CA ALA A 112 8.61 7.91 -5.42
C ALA A 112 9.37 7.86 -4.09
N LEU A 113 10.41 7.02 -3.97
CA LEU A 113 11.14 6.82 -2.71
C LEU A 113 11.59 8.14 -2.03
N PRO A 114 12.14 9.14 -2.75
CA PRO A 114 12.51 10.40 -2.12
C PRO A 114 11.31 11.15 -1.55
N ALA A 115 10.18 11.15 -2.27
CA ALA A 115 8.96 11.82 -1.85
C ALA A 115 8.29 11.10 -0.67
N LEU A 116 8.31 9.76 -0.67
CA LEU A 116 7.82 8.95 0.45
C LEU A 116 8.63 9.21 1.71
N ARG A 117 9.97 9.19 1.62
CA ARG A 117 10.84 9.48 2.77
C ARG A 117 10.63 10.89 3.33
N ALA A 118 10.47 11.88 2.44
CA ALA A 118 10.16 13.25 2.85
C ALA A 118 8.80 13.33 3.56
N PHE A 119 7.78 12.63 3.04
CA PHE A 119 6.45 12.56 3.64
C PHE A 119 6.49 11.94 5.04
N VAL A 120 7.16 10.80 5.21
CA VAL A 120 7.31 10.14 6.52
C VAL A 120 7.98 11.07 7.53
N LYS A 121 9.10 11.69 7.15
CA LYS A 121 9.79 12.65 8.01
C LYS A 121 8.89 13.83 8.41
N SER A 122 8.09 14.35 7.49
CA SER A 122 7.14 15.43 7.79
C SER A 122 5.99 14.98 8.70
N ALA A 123 5.53 13.74 8.55
CA ALA A 123 4.48 13.16 9.40
C ALA A 123 4.99 12.93 10.83
N GLU A 124 6.20 12.41 11.00
CA GLU A 124 6.87 12.26 12.31
C GLU A 124 7.03 13.62 13.01
N LEU A 125 7.52 14.65 12.29
CA LEU A 125 7.65 16.00 12.83
C LEU A 125 6.32 16.62 13.31
N GLN A 126 5.21 16.27 12.66
CA GLN A 126 3.87 16.73 13.06
C GLN A 126 3.34 15.96 14.28
N GLN A 127 3.73 14.69 14.45
CA GLN A 127 3.38 13.89 15.62
C GLN A 127 4.16 14.34 16.87
N ASP A 128 5.43 14.68 16.74
CA ASP A 128 6.25 15.19 17.84
C ASP A 128 5.77 16.57 18.35
N ALA A 129 5.33 17.44 17.44
CA ALA A 129 4.80 18.77 17.79
C ALA A 129 3.45 18.71 18.55
N ALA A 130 2.66 17.65 18.35
CA ALA A 130 1.39 17.44 19.05
C ALA A 130 1.55 16.72 20.40
N GLY A 131 2.72 16.12 20.69
CA GLY A 131 2.99 15.33 21.90
C GLY A 131 3.64 16.08 23.08
N SER A 132 4.10 17.32 22.90
CA SER A 132 4.78 18.09 23.95
C SER A 132 3.83 19.08 24.64
N GLY A 133 2.87 18.53 25.39
CA GLY A 133 1.83 19.31 26.07
C GLY A 133 1.37 18.68 27.37
N VAL A 134 2.29 18.28 28.25
CA VAL A 134 1.97 18.02 29.65
C VAL A 134 2.47 19.20 30.47
N PRO A 135 1.60 20.09 30.99
CA PRO A 135 2.01 21.04 31.99
C PRO A 135 2.34 20.26 33.27
N ALA A 136 3.59 20.36 33.71
CA ALA A 136 3.98 19.98 35.05
C ALA A 136 3.27 20.93 36.02
N ASP A 137 2.20 20.46 36.66
CA ASP A 137 1.63 21.13 37.82
C ASP A 137 2.15 20.50 39.10
N LYS A 138 2.51 21.41 40.01
CA LYS A 138 3.20 21.20 41.29
C LYS A 138 2.24 20.74 42.39
#